data_AF-A0AAV8ZLM7-F1
#
_entry.id   AF-A0AAV8ZLM7-F1
#
_cell.length_a   1.000
_cell.length_b   1.000
_cell.length_c   1.000
_cell.angle_alpha   90.00
_cell.angle_beta   90.00
_cell.angle_gamma   90.00
#
_symmetry.space_group_name_H-M   'P 1'
#
loop_
_entity.id
_entity.type
_entity.pdbx_description
1 polymer ?
#
loop_
_entity_poly.entity_id
_entity_poly.type
_entity_poly.pdbx_seq_one_letter_code
_entity_poly.pdbx_strand_id
1 'polypeptide(L)'
;MLESRPIIKQLAAEGRGALSDCTHQGSEDIKINSIQLANVTNAAIDRGQMLLDTLGNCSRKSGLAVISCYRNIIAADVVPVKGTLLGAIEAHKLAHFKAIEIRNKANICVDDIVRKYRDLLEKSLEAAMHCT
;
A
#
# COMPACT_ATOMS: atom_id res chain seq x y z
N MET A 1 -9.95 -46.86 -0.67
CA MET A 1 -10.62 -45.66 -1.26
C MET A 1 -11.52 -44.86 -0.31
N LEU A 2 -12.34 -45.46 0.57
CA LEU A 2 -13.29 -44.70 1.43
C LEU A 2 -12.62 -43.83 2.51
N GLU A 3 -11.44 -44.20 3.00
CA GLU A 3 -10.72 -43.49 4.08
C GLU A 3 -9.93 -42.26 3.62
N SER A 4 -9.51 -42.20 2.35
CA SER A 4 -8.68 -41.10 1.81
C SER A 4 -9.53 -39.87 1.39
N ARG A 5 -10.82 -40.06 1.13
CA ARG A 5 -11.77 -39.01 0.75
C ARG A 5 -11.93 -37.89 1.80
N PRO A 6 -12.11 -38.18 3.11
CA PRO A 6 -12.16 -37.14 4.13
C PRO A 6 -10.84 -36.36 4.24
N ILE A 7 -9.69 -37.04 4.12
CA ILE A 7 -8.36 -36.41 4.18
C ILE A 7 -8.16 -35.42 3.03
N ILE A 8 -8.49 -35.83 1.80
CA ILE A 8 -8.42 -34.95 0.61
C ILE A 8 -9.32 -33.71 0.78
N LYS A 9 -10.54 -33.90 1.30
CA LYS A 9 -11.47 -32.77 1.54
C LYS A 9 -10.93 -31.81 2.59
N GLN A 10 -10.32 -32.32 3.66
CA GLN A 10 -9.71 -31.51 4.71
C GLN A 10 -8.54 -30.71 4.16
N LEU A 11 -7.59 -31.36 3.47
CA LEU A 11 -6.43 -30.68 2.86
C LEU A 11 -6.86 -29.58 1.87
N ALA A 12 -7.91 -29.82 1.09
CA ALA A 12 -8.46 -28.80 0.19
C ALA A 12 -9.14 -27.64 0.93
N ALA A 13 -9.74 -27.87 2.09
CA ALA A 13 -10.31 -26.81 2.92
C ALA A 13 -9.21 -25.96 3.58
N GLU A 14 -8.21 -26.61 4.17
CA GLU A 14 -7.04 -25.96 4.78
C GLU A 14 -6.25 -25.14 3.76
N GLY A 15 -6.01 -25.69 2.57
CA GLY A 15 -5.34 -24.98 1.48
C GLY A 15 -6.09 -23.73 1.03
N ARG A 16 -7.42 -23.80 0.92
CA ARG A 16 -8.26 -22.63 0.60
C ARG A 16 -8.23 -21.57 1.70
N GLY A 17 -8.29 -21.98 2.97
CA GLY A 17 -8.17 -21.05 4.10
C GLY A 17 -6.82 -20.32 4.07
N ALA A 18 -5.73 -21.07 3.91
CA ALA A 18 -4.39 -20.49 3.87
C ALA A 18 -4.19 -19.55 2.66
N LEU A 19 -4.74 -19.89 1.49
CA LEU A 19 -4.74 -18.98 0.32
C LEU A 19 -5.49 -17.68 0.61
N SER A 20 -6.67 -17.78 1.26
CA SER A 20 -7.45 -16.62 1.67
C SER A 20 -6.62 -15.70 2.58
N ASP A 21 -5.91 -16.28 3.56
CA ASP A 21 -5.07 -15.51 4.50
C ASP A 21 -3.93 -14.77 3.79
N CYS A 22 -3.24 -15.39 2.82
CA CYS A 22 -2.21 -14.70 2.02
C CYS A 22 -2.76 -13.48 1.28
N THR A 23 -3.92 -13.64 0.64
CA THR A 23 -4.53 -12.55 -0.13
C THR A 23 -5.07 -11.45 0.78
N HIS A 24 -5.60 -11.81 1.95
CA HIS A 24 -6.10 -10.86 2.94
C HIS A 24 -4.96 -9.99 3.49
N GLN A 25 -3.84 -10.60 3.89
CA GLN A 25 -2.69 -9.86 4.39
C GLN A 25 -2.15 -8.87 3.34
N GLY A 26 -1.99 -9.31 2.09
CA GLY A 26 -1.55 -8.43 1.01
C GLY A 26 -2.52 -7.25 0.77
N SER A 27 -3.82 -7.49 0.88
CA SER A 27 -4.85 -6.44 0.76
C SER A 27 -4.77 -5.42 1.90
N GLU A 28 -4.63 -5.86 3.15
CA GLU A 28 -4.50 -4.95 4.29
C GLU A 28 -3.19 -4.15 4.24
N ASP A 29 -2.08 -4.75 3.82
CA ASP A 29 -0.82 -4.04 3.65
C ASP A 29 -0.92 -2.94 2.58
N ILE A 30 -1.58 -3.21 1.45
CA ILE A 30 -1.85 -2.21 0.40
C ILE A 30 -2.74 -1.08 0.93
N LYS A 31 -3.78 -1.42 1.68
CA LYS A 31 -4.68 -0.44 2.29
C LYS A 31 -3.93 0.48 3.26
N ILE A 32 -3.08 -0.08 4.14
CA ILE A 32 -2.26 0.71 5.06
C ILE A 32 -1.33 1.65 4.29
N ASN A 33 -0.62 1.14 3.28
CA ASN A 33 0.26 1.95 2.43
C ASN A 33 -0.51 3.09 1.73
N SER A 34 -1.74 2.81 1.28
CA SER A 34 -2.60 3.80 0.62
C SER A 34 -3.10 4.88 1.59
N ILE A 35 -3.48 4.51 2.82
CA ILE A 35 -3.89 5.47 3.87
C ILE A 35 -2.72 6.40 4.22
N GLN A 36 -1.52 5.86 4.40
CA GLN A 36 -0.33 6.67 4.67
C GLN A 36 -0.07 7.66 3.54
N LEU A 37 -0.19 7.22 2.29
CA LEU A 37 0.00 8.06 1.12
C LEU A 37 -1.05 9.17 1.02
N ALA A 38 -2.32 8.86 1.32
CA ALA A 38 -3.38 9.85 1.38
C ALA A 38 -3.10 10.92 2.44
N ASN A 39 -2.66 10.52 3.64
CA ASN A 39 -2.33 11.45 4.72
C ASN A 39 -1.19 12.40 4.34
N VAL A 40 -0.10 11.88 3.75
CA VAL A 40 1.03 12.69 3.29
C VAL A 40 0.60 13.65 2.17
N THR A 41 -0.22 13.16 1.24
CA THR A 41 -0.73 13.97 0.12
C THR A 41 -1.62 15.09 0.62
N ASN A 42 -2.58 14.80 1.50
CA ASN A 42 -3.49 15.79 2.07
C ASN A 42 -2.72 16.86 2.85
N ALA A 43 -1.77 16.48 3.70
CA ALA A 43 -0.94 17.44 4.42
C ALA A 43 -0.13 18.36 3.49
N ALA A 44 0.35 17.83 2.36
CA ALA A 44 1.05 18.62 1.36
C ALA A 44 0.12 19.56 0.58
N ILE A 45 -1.09 19.11 0.25
CA ILE A 45 -2.14 19.93 -0.37
C ILE A 45 -2.52 21.07 0.57
N ASP A 46 -2.80 20.79 1.84
CA ASP A 46 -3.18 21.80 2.84
C ASP A 46 -2.10 22.88 2.98
N ARG A 47 -0.83 22.46 3.03
CA ARG A 47 0.32 23.38 3.04
C ARG A 47 0.40 24.24 1.78
N GLY A 48 0.19 23.64 0.61
CA GLY A 48 0.13 24.36 -0.66
C GLY A 48 -1.02 25.37 -0.71
N GLN A 49 -2.21 24.96 -0.24
CA GLN A 49 -3.40 25.80 -0.22
C GLN A 49 -3.23 26.99 0.72
N MET A 50 -2.69 26.79 1.92
CA MET A 50 -2.40 27.89 2.85
C MET A 50 -1.45 28.94 2.23
N LEU A 51 -0.44 28.50 1.46
CA LEU A 51 0.44 29.43 0.75
C LEU A 51 -0.33 30.24 -0.31
N LEU A 52 -1.16 29.58 -1.11
CA LEU A 52 -1.99 30.24 -2.13
C LEU A 52 -2.97 31.24 -1.51
N ASP A 53 -3.60 30.88 -0.39
CA ASP A 53 -4.50 31.77 0.35
C ASP A 53 -3.74 32.99 0.88
N THR A 54 -2.53 32.79 1.40
CA THR A 54 -1.68 33.88 1.90
C THR A 54 -1.25 34.80 0.75
N LEU A 55 -0.88 34.25 -0.42
CA LEU A 55 -0.59 35.02 -1.62
C LEU A 55 -1.80 35.81 -2.11
N GLY A 56 -3.00 35.22 -2.05
CA GLY A 56 -4.27 35.88 -2.36
C GLY A 56 -4.62 37.00 -1.38
N ASN A 57 -4.27 36.85 -0.10
CA ASN A 57 -4.43 37.92 0.88
C ASN A 57 -3.44 39.07 0.66
N CYS A 58 -2.21 38.78 0.23
CA CYS A 58 -1.25 39.83 -0.15
C CYS A 58 -1.70 40.63 -1.38
N SER A 59 -2.31 39.99 -2.37
CA SER A 59 -2.75 40.66 -3.61
C SER A 59 -3.83 41.72 -3.37
N ARG A 60 -4.60 41.57 -2.29
CA ARG A 60 -5.67 42.49 -1.89
C ARG A 60 -5.17 43.71 -1.10
N LYS A 61 -3.89 43.75 -0.72
CA LYS A 61 -3.31 44.93 -0.06
C LYS A 61 -3.15 46.06 -1.08
N SER A 62 -2.94 47.29 -0.61
CA SER A 62 -2.76 48.46 -1.48
C SER A 62 -1.33 49.01 -1.39
N GLY A 63 -0.86 49.59 -2.51
CA GLY A 63 0.43 50.27 -2.60
C GLY A 63 1.63 49.38 -2.24
N LEU A 64 2.63 49.96 -1.58
CA LEU A 64 3.89 49.27 -1.22
C LEU A 64 3.68 48.12 -0.21
N ALA A 65 2.54 48.07 0.48
CA ALA A 65 2.23 46.98 1.41
C ALA A 65 2.08 45.62 0.70
N VAL A 66 1.66 45.60 -0.57
CA VAL A 66 1.61 44.39 -1.40
C VAL A 66 3.00 43.81 -1.59
N ILE A 67 3.94 44.65 -2.01
CA ILE A 67 5.33 44.26 -2.30
C ILE A 67 6.00 43.71 -1.05
N SER A 68 5.84 44.39 0.08
CA SER A 68 6.37 43.94 1.37
C SER A 68 5.79 42.58 1.79
N CYS A 69 4.48 42.39 1.63
CA CYS A 69 3.79 41.14 1.93
C CYS A 69 4.34 39.96 1.11
N TYR A 70 4.47 40.12 -0.21
CA TYR A 70 5.04 39.06 -1.06
C TYR A 70 6.50 38.76 -0.73
N ARG A 71 7.32 39.78 -0.43
CA ARG A 71 8.71 39.57 -0.03
C ARG A 71 8.82 38.69 1.23
N ASN A 72 7.94 38.91 2.20
CA ASN A 72 7.90 38.14 3.43
C ASN A 72 7.50 36.68 3.17
N ILE A 73 6.48 36.44 2.34
CA ILE A 73 6.07 35.08 1.95
C ILE A 73 7.20 34.36 1.21
N ILE A 74 7.86 35.02 0.27
CA ILE A 74 8.96 34.41 -0.49
C ILE A 74 10.10 34.00 0.45
N ALA A 75 10.42 34.84 1.42
CA ALA A 75 11.48 34.57 2.38
C ALA A 75 11.09 33.47 3.39
N ALA A 76 9.85 33.43 3.85
CA ALA A 76 9.42 32.55 4.94
C ALA A 76 8.84 31.22 4.47
N ASP A 77 8.04 31.22 3.40
CA ASP A 77 7.08 30.14 3.15
C ASP A 77 7.37 29.31 1.88
N VAL A 78 8.06 29.90 0.88
CA VAL A 78 8.33 29.20 -0.39
C VAL A 78 9.21 27.97 -0.21
N VAL A 79 10.29 28.09 0.57
CA VAL A 79 11.23 26.98 0.80
C VAL A 79 10.57 25.84 1.59
N PRO A 80 9.88 26.09 2.73
CA PRO A 80 9.16 25.04 3.44
C PRO A 80 8.11 24.33 2.59
N VAL A 81 7.28 25.06 1.83
CA VAL A 81 6.21 24.47 1.02
C VAL A 81 6.80 23.61 -0.10
N LYS A 82 7.84 24.09 -0.78
CA LYS A 82 8.59 23.28 -1.77
C LYS A 82 9.11 21.99 -1.13
N GLY A 83 9.68 22.07 0.06
CA GLY A 83 10.17 20.91 0.81
C GLY A 83 9.06 19.89 1.09
N THR A 84 7.89 20.35 1.55
CA THR A 84 6.73 19.49 1.79
C THR A 84 6.24 18.82 0.50
N LEU A 85 6.11 19.56 -0.60
CA LEU A 85 5.65 19.02 -1.88
C LEU A 85 6.62 17.97 -2.45
N LEU A 86 7.93 18.25 -2.39
CA LEU A 86 8.95 17.29 -2.81
C LEU A 86 8.97 16.05 -1.91
N GLY A 87 8.80 16.22 -0.61
CA GLY A 87 8.68 15.12 0.35
C GLY A 87 7.47 14.22 0.04
N ALA A 88 6.34 14.81 -0.34
CA ALA A 88 5.17 14.05 -0.77
C ALA A 88 5.44 13.24 -2.05
N ILE A 89 6.11 13.84 -3.04
CA ILE A 89 6.50 13.14 -4.28
C ILE A 89 7.42 11.95 -3.99
N GLU A 90 8.42 12.13 -3.12
CA GLU A 90 9.30 11.01 -2.75
C GLU A 90 8.52 9.93 -1.98
N ALA A 91 7.58 10.31 -1.11
CA ALA A 91 6.71 9.35 -0.44
C ALA A 91 5.86 8.52 -1.43
N HIS A 92 5.33 9.14 -2.49
CA HIS A 92 4.64 8.43 -3.59
C HIS A 92 5.56 7.40 -4.27
N LYS A 93 6.79 7.80 -4.58
CA LYS A 93 7.78 6.90 -5.18
C LYS A 93 8.11 5.71 -4.26
N LEU A 94 8.34 5.96 -2.97
CA LEU A 94 8.59 4.90 -1.99
C LEU A 94 7.38 3.98 -1.80
N ALA A 95 6.17 4.55 -1.73
CA ALA A 95 4.92 3.79 -1.62
C ALA A 95 4.69 2.89 -2.85
N HIS A 96 5.10 3.33 -4.04
CA HIS A 96 5.05 2.51 -5.25
C HIS A 96 5.95 1.27 -5.15
N PHE A 97 7.22 1.46 -4.71
CA PHE A 97 8.11 0.32 -4.47
C PHE A 97 7.58 -0.60 -3.37
N LYS A 98 6.96 -0.04 -2.33
CA LYS A 98 6.33 -0.83 -1.28
C LYS A 98 5.18 -1.70 -1.79
N ALA A 99 4.34 -1.16 -2.69
CA ALA A 99 3.27 -1.92 -3.32
C ALA A 99 3.80 -3.11 -4.15
N ILE A 100 4.93 -2.92 -4.85
CA ILE A 100 5.61 -4.01 -5.57
C ILE A 100 6.10 -5.07 -4.60
N GLU A 101 6.71 -4.67 -3.48
CA GLU A 101 7.17 -5.60 -2.43
C GLU A 101 6.01 -6.41 -1.86
N ILE A 102 4.88 -5.77 -1.54
CA ILE A 102 3.67 -6.44 -1.02
C ILE A 102 3.16 -7.47 -2.02
N ARG A 103 3.04 -7.09 -3.30
CA ARG A 103 2.63 -8.02 -4.37
C ARG A 103 3.56 -9.21 -4.48
N ASN A 104 4.87 -8.99 -4.44
CA ASN A 104 5.84 -10.07 -4.53
C ASN A 104 5.75 -11.02 -3.33
N LYS A 105 5.56 -10.50 -2.12
CA LYS A 105 5.32 -11.32 -0.92
C LYS A 105 4.03 -12.15 -1.03
N ALA A 106 2.96 -11.54 -1.51
CA ALA A 106 1.69 -12.23 -1.72
C ALA A 106 1.83 -13.36 -2.76
N ASN A 107 2.55 -13.13 -3.86
CA ASN A 107 2.83 -14.16 -4.86
C ASN A 107 3.63 -15.33 -4.28
N ILE A 108 4.71 -15.04 -3.54
CA ILE A 108 5.51 -16.09 -2.87
C ILE A 108 4.65 -16.90 -1.91
N CYS A 109 3.80 -16.23 -1.13
CA CYS A 109 2.86 -16.87 -0.19
C CYS A 109 1.90 -17.82 -0.92
N VAL A 110 1.33 -17.39 -2.05
CA VAL A 110 0.45 -18.23 -2.88
C VAL A 110 1.21 -19.43 -3.45
N ASP A 111 2.39 -19.22 -4.03
CA ASP A 111 3.20 -20.29 -4.62
C ASP A 111 3.59 -21.34 -3.57
N ASP A 112 3.98 -20.91 -2.38
CA ASP A 112 4.34 -21.80 -1.27
C ASP A 112 3.15 -22.64 -0.80
N ILE A 113 1.96 -22.03 -0.68
CA ILE A 113 0.75 -22.75 -0.28
C ILE A 113 0.32 -23.73 -1.36
N VAL A 114 0.27 -23.30 -2.63
CA VAL A 114 -0.11 -24.17 -3.74
C VAL A 114 0.83 -25.37 -3.80
N ARG A 115 2.15 -25.15 -3.71
CA ARG A 115 3.14 -26.22 -3.67
C ARG A 115 2.90 -27.16 -2.50
N LYS A 116 2.79 -26.63 -1.27
CA LYS A 116 2.59 -27.43 -0.06
C LYS A 116 1.36 -28.33 -0.15
N TYR A 117 0.20 -27.78 -0.51
CA TYR A 117 -1.04 -28.55 -0.52
C TYR A 117 -1.14 -29.47 -1.75
N ARG A 118 -0.51 -29.13 -2.88
CA ARG A 118 -0.37 -30.06 -4.00
C ARG A 118 0.42 -31.29 -3.57
N ASP A 119 1.59 -31.11 -2.96
CA ASP A 119 2.45 -32.22 -2.54
C ASP A 119 1.78 -33.09 -1.47
N LEU A 120 0.97 -32.51 -0.57
CA LEU A 120 0.18 -33.25 0.42
C LEU A 120 -0.98 -34.04 -0.21
N LEU A 121 -1.65 -33.46 -1.19
CA LEU A 121 -2.74 -34.11 -1.93
C LEU A 121 -2.20 -35.26 -2.78
N GLU A 122 -1.08 -35.06 -3.46
CA GLU A 122 -0.42 -36.08 -4.28
C GLU A 122 -0.04 -37.30 -3.43
N LYS A 123 0.63 -37.09 -2.28
CA LYS A 123 0.94 -38.17 -1.34
C LYS A 123 -0.31 -38.91 -0.83
N SER A 124 -1.40 -38.16 -0.56
CA SER A 124 -2.65 -38.74 -0.10
C SER A 124 -3.34 -39.58 -1.19
N LEU A 125 -3.21 -39.17 -2.45
CA LEU A 125 -3.74 -39.89 -3.61
C LEU A 125 -2.90 -41.13 -3.93
N GLU A 126 -1.57 -41.03 -3.93
CA GLU A 126 -0.66 -42.17 -4.11
C GLU A 126 -0.90 -43.26 -3.05
N ALA A 127 -0.99 -42.86 -1.78
CA ALA A 127 -1.33 -43.78 -0.70
C ALA A 127 -2.70 -44.45 -0.92
N ALA A 128 -3.69 -43.71 -1.41
CA ALA A 128 -5.01 -44.25 -1.73
C ALA A 128 -5.00 -45.25 -2.90
N MET A 129 -4.08 -45.07 -3.86
CA MET A 129 -3.90 -45.94 -5.03
C MET A 129 -3.13 -47.24 -4.70
N HIS A 130 -2.29 -47.24 -3.67
CA HIS A 130 -1.56 -48.43 -3.23
C HIS A 130 -2.28 -49.25 -2.14
N CYS A 131 -3.45 -48.81 -1.69
CA CYS A 131 -4.33 -49.55 -0.77
C CYS A 131 -5.44 -50.35 -1.48
N THR A 132 -5.29 -50.64 -2.78
CA THR A 132 -6.02 -51.70 -3.51
C THR A 132 -5.19 -52.96 -3.54
#